data_AF-A0A7W7GYD7-F1
#
_entry.id   AF-A0A7W7GYD7-F1
#
_cell.length_a   1.000
_cell.length_b   1.000
_cell.length_c   1.000
_cell.angle_alpha   90.00
_cell.angle_beta   90.00
_cell.angle_gamma   90.00
#
_symmetry.space_group_name_H-M   'P 1'
#
loop_
_entity.id
_entity.type
_entity.pdbx_description
1 polymer ?
#
loop_
_entity_poly.entity_id
_entity_poly.type
_entity_poly.pdbx_seq_one_letter_code
_entity_poly.pdbx_strand_id
1 'polypeptide(L)'
;MTETGGPSVRALFFDSPGDAVAAMTKAVRSGAAAGEIRDGLGRMPAAGKDAVLAEVGKVADGILEMGVTDLLDEGWNRYTALTDAAAKSLANPGGRELVEMASHTASVDYRPAVEVHLADLPVATVGMRALLEFQLRGLVAVVADGALTALRAGTWECAGTLELAGQQVARREGAVDMPAEIRFSRPIPLR
;
A
#
# COMPACT_ATOMS: atom_id res chain seq x y z
N MET A 1 -24.42 3.78 -0.91
CA MET A 1 -23.36 2.77 -1.04
C MET A 1 -22.10 3.45 -0.55
N THR A 2 -21.74 3.25 0.72
CA THR A 2 -20.59 3.90 1.36
C THR A 2 -19.32 3.19 0.93
N GLU A 3 -18.52 3.83 0.07
CA GLU A 3 -17.17 3.36 -0.25
C GLU A 3 -16.37 3.22 1.05
N THR A 4 -15.86 2.02 1.26
CA THR A 4 -15.06 1.66 2.42
C THR A 4 -13.63 1.47 1.91
N GLY A 5 -12.69 2.27 2.43
CA GLY A 5 -11.27 2.24 2.05
C GLY A 5 -10.86 3.39 1.13
N GLY A 6 -9.66 3.94 1.35
CA GLY A 6 -9.00 4.86 0.42
C GLY A 6 -8.47 4.12 -0.83
N PRO A 7 -7.79 4.80 -1.77
CA PRO A 7 -7.20 4.15 -2.92
C PRO A 7 -6.20 3.06 -2.50
N SER A 8 -6.05 2.04 -3.34
CA SER A 8 -5.00 1.03 -3.17
C SER A 8 -3.63 1.60 -3.54
N VAL A 9 -2.55 1.00 -3.04
CA VAL A 9 -1.19 1.36 -3.45
C VAL A 9 -1.03 1.24 -4.97
N ARG A 10 -1.66 0.23 -5.60
CA ARG A 10 -1.69 0.06 -7.06
C ARG A 10 -2.18 1.30 -7.80
N ALA A 11 -3.27 1.91 -7.31
CA ALA A 11 -3.88 3.08 -7.95
C ALA A 11 -2.97 4.32 -7.92
N LEU A 12 -1.95 4.36 -7.05
CA LEU A 12 -0.95 5.42 -7.05
C LEU A 12 0.04 5.31 -8.23
N PHE A 13 0.18 4.13 -8.82
CA PHE A 13 1.18 3.83 -9.85
C PHE A 13 0.60 3.53 -11.23
N PHE A 14 -0.63 3.04 -11.30
CA PHE A 14 -1.24 2.54 -12.53
C PHE A 14 -2.69 3.00 -12.67
N ASP A 15 -3.10 3.31 -13.90
CA ASP A 15 -4.46 3.75 -14.21
C ASP A 15 -5.45 2.58 -14.28
N SER A 16 -4.96 1.36 -14.48
CA SER A 16 -5.78 0.16 -14.52
C SER A 16 -5.07 -1.06 -13.93
N PRO A 17 -5.82 -2.05 -13.39
CA PRO A 17 -5.24 -3.33 -12.96
C PRO A 17 -4.51 -4.08 -14.09
N GLY A 18 -4.99 -3.95 -15.34
CA GLY A 18 -4.36 -4.58 -16.49
C GLY A 18 -2.95 -4.06 -16.76
N ASP A 19 -2.76 -2.74 -16.66
CA ASP A 19 -1.45 -2.11 -16.85
C ASP A 19 -0.47 -2.52 -15.75
N ALA A 20 -0.95 -2.60 -14.52
CA ALA A 20 -0.17 -3.04 -13.37
C ALA A 20 0.35 -4.48 -13.56
N VAL A 21 -0.54 -5.43 -13.83
CA VAL A 21 -0.17 -6.84 -14.08
C VAL A 21 0.81 -6.95 -15.25
N ALA A 22 0.58 -6.21 -16.34
CA ALA A 22 1.47 -6.22 -17.51
C ALA A 22 2.86 -5.68 -17.16
N ALA A 23 2.94 -4.57 -16.42
CA ALA A 23 4.20 -3.96 -16.00
C ALA A 23 4.98 -4.88 -15.04
N MET A 24 4.31 -5.45 -14.04
CA MET A 24 4.91 -6.39 -13.08
C MET A 24 5.41 -7.64 -13.78
N THR A 25 4.58 -8.25 -14.64
CA THR A 25 4.97 -9.44 -15.42
C THR A 25 6.18 -9.15 -16.32
N LYS A 26 6.20 -7.99 -16.98
CA LYS A 26 7.34 -7.57 -17.80
C LYS A 26 8.61 -7.44 -16.95
N ALA A 27 8.53 -6.79 -15.79
CA ALA A 27 9.67 -6.62 -14.89
C ALA A 27 10.20 -7.97 -14.37
N VAL A 28 9.32 -8.91 -13.99
CA VAL A 28 9.73 -10.27 -13.61
C VAL A 28 10.47 -10.97 -14.76
N ARG A 29 9.97 -10.84 -16.00
CA ARG A 29 10.55 -11.53 -17.17
C ARG A 29 11.89 -10.94 -17.62
N SER A 30 12.07 -9.64 -17.47
CA SER A 30 13.30 -8.92 -17.88
C SER A 30 14.34 -8.82 -16.77
N GLY A 31 13.95 -8.99 -15.50
CA GLY A 31 14.82 -8.82 -14.34
C GLY A 31 15.67 -10.05 -14.01
N ALA A 32 16.59 -9.88 -13.06
CA ALA A 32 17.50 -10.95 -12.61
C ALA A 32 16.73 -12.18 -12.05
N ALA A 33 15.59 -11.96 -11.40
CA ALA A 33 14.71 -13.02 -10.89
C ALA A 33 14.25 -14.00 -11.98
N ALA A 34 14.18 -13.56 -13.25
CA ALA A 34 13.75 -14.42 -14.34
C ALA A 34 14.70 -15.60 -14.58
N GLY A 35 16.01 -15.37 -14.39
CA GLY A 35 17.04 -16.41 -14.52
C GLY A 35 16.91 -17.43 -13.40
N GLU A 36 16.91 -16.95 -12.15
CA GLU A 36 16.79 -17.78 -10.95
C GLU A 36 15.54 -18.68 -10.98
N ILE A 37 14.39 -18.10 -11.31
CA ILE A 37 13.14 -18.85 -11.45
C ILE A 37 13.26 -19.90 -12.56
N ARG A 38 13.74 -19.53 -13.74
CA ARG A 38 13.86 -20.48 -14.86
C ARG A 38 14.83 -21.63 -14.54
N ASP A 39 15.90 -21.35 -13.82
CA ASP A 39 16.91 -22.33 -13.44
C ASP A 39 16.39 -23.28 -12.37
N GLY A 40 15.76 -22.76 -11.31
CA GLY A 40 15.19 -23.60 -10.24
C GLY A 40 13.99 -24.44 -10.68
N LEU A 41 13.28 -24.04 -11.74
CA LEU A 41 12.25 -24.86 -12.39
C LEU A 41 12.82 -26.00 -13.27
N GLY A 42 14.15 -26.07 -13.43
CA GLY A 42 14.85 -27.22 -14.03
C GLY A 42 14.35 -27.62 -15.41
N ARG A 43 13.89 -28.86 -15.56
CA ARG A 43 13.47 -29.48 -16.84
C ARG A 43 12.08 -29.09 -17.32
N MET A 44 11.39 -28.19 -16.62
CA MET A 44 10.07 -27.74 -17.06
C MET A 44 10.11 -27.14 -18.47
N PRO A 45 9.10 -27.37 -19.33
CA PRO A 45 9.04 -26.76 -20.65
C PRO A 45 9.05 -25.23 -20.57
N ALA A 46 9.59 -24.56 -21.59
CA ALA A 46 9.68 -23.10 -21.66
C ALA A 46 8.32 -22.41 -21.40
N ALA A 47 7.25 -22.91 -22.02
CA ALA A 47 5.90 -22.40 -21.80
C ALA A 47 5.43 -22.50 -20.34
N GLY A 48 5.84 -23.56 -19.62
CA GLY A 48 5.56 -23.67 -18.19
C GLY A 48 6.33 -22.63 -17.39
N LYS A 49 7.63 -22.46 -17.67
CA LYS A 49 8.46 -21.45 -16.99
C LYS A 49 7.91 -20.03 -17.20
N ASP A 50 7.47 -19.72 -18.42
CA ASP A 50 6.87 -18.42 -18.74
C ASP A 50 5.51 -18.20 -18.08
N ALA A 51 4.75 -19.28 -17.84
CA ALA A 51 3.52 -19.22 -17.06
C ALA A 51 3.79 -18.93 -15.59
N VAL A 52 4.83 -19.53 -14.98
CA VAL A 52 5.25 -19.21 -13.61
C VAL A 52 5.67 -17.74 -13.49
N LEU A 53 6.48 -17.23 -14.42
CA LEU A 53 6.90 -15.82 -14.41
C LEU A 53 5.70 -14.86 -14.52
N ALA A 54 4.68 -15.22 -15.31
CA ALA A 54 3.44 -14.45 -15.39
C ALA A 54 2.66 -14.49 -14.07
N GLU A 55 2.61 -15.64 -13.42
CA GLU A 55 1.92 -15.78 -12.14
C GLU A 55 2.62 -14.98 -11.02
N VAL A 56 3.96 -14.97 -10.98
CA VAL A 56 4.72 -14.10 -10.07
C VAL A 56 4.36 -12.63 -10.29
N GLY A 57 4.21 -12.19 -11.55
CA GLY A 57 3.77 -10.83 -11.87
C GLY A 57 2.37 -10.51 -11.33
N LYS A 58 1.42 -11.45 -11.42
CA LYS A 58 0.07 -11.29 -10.86
C LYS A 58 0.05 -11.28 -9.34
N VAL A 59 0.81 -12.17 -8.69
CA VAL A 59 0.92 -12.20 -7.23
C VAL A 59 1.54 -10.90 -6.72
N ALA A 60 2.58 -10.39 -7.39
CA ALA A 60 3.19 -9.12 -7.05
C ALA A 60 2.22 -7.93 -7.21
N ASP A 61 1.37 -7.93 -8.25
CA ASP A 61 0.27 -6.96 -8.38
C ASP A 61 -0.74 -7.07 -7.24
N GLY A 62 -1.14 -8.28 -6.86
CA GLY A 62 -2.09 -8.53 -5.76
C GLY A 62 -1.64 -7.94 -4.42
N ILE A 63 -0.33 -7.89 -4.16
CA ILE A 63 0.23 -7.25 -2.96
C ILE A 63 -0.05 -5.74 -2.93
N LEU A 64 -0.15 -5.09 -4.10
CA LEU A 64 -0.43 -3.65 -4.22
C LEU A 64 -1.91 -3.31 -4.06
N GLU A 65 -2.79 -4.30 -3.87
CA GLU A 65 -4.22 -4.06 -3.58
C GLU A 65 -4.48 -3.52 -2.17
N MET A 66 -3.46 -3.54 -1.29
CA MET A 66 -3.52 -2.92 0.04
C MET A 66 -3.93 -1.45 -0.04
N GLY A 67 -4.76 -1.01 0.90
CA GLY A 67 -5.20 0.39 1.02
C GLY A 67 -4.06 1.30 1.48
N VAL A 68 -3.97 2.49 0.87
CA VAL A 68 -2.97 3.51 1.25
C VAL A 68 -3.10 3.92 2.72
N THR A 69 -4.31 3.93 3.27
CA THR A 69 -4.52 4.25 4.69
C THR A 69 -3.93 3.22 5.62
N ASP A 70 -4.07 1.93 5.30
CA ASP A 70 -3.52 0.83 6.12
C ASP A 70 -1.99 0.92 6.17
N LEU A 71 -1.38 1.44 5.09
CA LEU A 71 0.06 1.66 5.00
C LEU A 71 0.55 2.82 5.87
N LEU A 72 -0.32 3.79 6.17
CA LEU A 72 -0.02 4.96 7.00
C LEU A 72 -0.27 4.71 8.50
N ASP A 73 -0.77 3.54 8.88
CA ASP A 73 -1.23 3.19 10.23
C ASP A 73 -0.17 3.45 11.33
N GLU A 74 1.12 3.23 11.05
CA GLU A 74 2.20 3.43 12.02
C GLU A 74 2.45 4.92 12.37
N GLY A 75 1.90 5.86 11.58
CA GLY A 75 2.10 7.29 11.73
C GLY A 75 1.24 7.95 12.81
N TRP A 76 0.02 7.47 13.03
CA TRP A 76 -1.04 8.23 13.72
C TRP A 76 -0.82 8.34 15.23
N ASN A 77 -0.33 7.28 15.88
CA ASN A 77 -0.14 7.24 17.34
C ASN A 77 0.89 8.26 17.86
N ARG A 78 1.70 8.85 16.97
CA ARG A 78 2.70 9.85 17.35
C ARG A 78 2.11 11.24 17.60
N TYR A 79 0.82 11.46 17.34
CA TYR A 79 0.20 12.77 17.45
C TYR A 79 -0.53 12.96 18.78
N THR A 80 0.02 13.81 19.64
CA THR A 80 -0.54 14.08 20.98
C THR A 80 -1.96 14.64 20.93
N ALA A 81 -2.32 15.41 19.89
CA ALA A 81 -3.68 15.90 19.75
C ALA A 81 -4.69 14.78 19.46
N LEU A 82 -4.26 13.68 18.83
CA LEU A 82 -5.11 12.50 18.63
C LEU A 82 -5.28 11.73 19.94
N THR A 83 -4.22 11.56 20.75
CA THR A 83 -4.34 10.90 22.06
C THR A 83 -5.18 11.72 23.04
N ASP A 84 -5.07 13.05 23.03
CA ASP A 84 -5.93 13.95 23.82
C ASP A 84 -7.41 13.85 23.40
N ALA A 85 -7.67 13.81 22.10
CA ALA A 85 -9.01 13.59 21.56
C ALA A 85 -9.56 12.20 21.90
N ALA A 86 -8.70 11.17 21.90
CA ALA A 86 -9.07 9.83 22.32
C ALA A 86 -9.55 9.83 23.78
N ALA A 87 -8.78 10.45 24.69
CA ALA A 87 -9.15 10.59 26.09
C ALA A 87 -10.49 11.34 26.27
N LYS A 88 -10.69 12.44 25.52
CA LYS A 88 -11.96 13.20 25.54
C LYS A 88 -13.15 12.38 25.02
N SER A 89 -12.97 11.65 23.92
CA SER A 89 -14.01 10.80 23.35
C SER A 89 -14.42 9.68 24.30
N LEU A 90 -13.48 9.11 25.07
CA LEU A 90 -13.77 8.11 26.10
C LEU A 90 -14.55 8.70 27.28
N ALA A 91 -14.32 9.98 27.61
CA ALA A 91 -15.05 10.68 28.67
C ALA A 91 -16.48 11.08 28.27
N ASN A 92 -16.82 11.02 26.97
CA ASN A 92 -18.13 11.40 26.44
C ASN A 92 -18.70 10.29 25.54
N PRO A 93 -19.40 9.28 26.11
CA PRO A 93 -19.91 8.15 25.34
C PRO A 93 -20.80 8.56 24.16
N GLY A 94 -20.45 8.10 22.95
CA GLY A 94 -21.13 8.45 21.70
C GLY A 94 -20.70 9.80 21.10
N GLY A 95 -19.81 10.53 21.77
CA GLY A 95 -19.17 11.74 21.27
C GLY A 95 -18.12 11.43 20.20
N ARG A 96 -17.97 12.36 19.25
CA ARG A 96 -16.90 12.33 18.25
C ARG A 96 -16.06 13.59 18.42
N GLU A 97 -14.75 13.41 18.44
CA GLU A 97 -13.79 14.49 18.46
C GLU A 97 -13.23 14.68 17.04
N LEU A 98 -13.29 15.92 16.54
CA LEU A 98 -12.69 16.31 15.27
C LEU A 98 -11.37 17.02 15.56
N VAL A 99 -10.28 16.46 15.06
CA VAL A 99 -8.94 17.01 15.28
C VAL A 99 -8.41 17.51 13.95
N GLU A 100 -8.27 18.82 13.83
CA GLU A 100 -7.53 19.40 12.71
C GLU A 100 -6.05 19.05 12.87
N MET A 101 -5.49 18.46 11.81
CA MET A 101 -4.09 18.12 11.73
C MET A 101 -3.40 19.18 10.89
N ALA A 102 -2.23 19.65 11.35
CA ALA A 102 -1.37 20.53 10.55
C ALA A 102 -1.03 19.92 9.17
N SER A 103 -0.34 20.64 8.29
CA SER A 103 0.18 19.99 7.09
C SER A 103 1.20 18.91 7.48
N HIS A 104 1.04 17.70 6.98
CA HIS A 104 1.87 16.55 7.34
C HIS A 104 2.57 15.99 6.12
N THR A 105 3.84 15.62 6.30
CA THR A 105 4.53 14.72 5.38
C THR A 105 4.59 13.33 5.98
N ALA A 106 4.33 12.31 5.16
CA ALA A 106 4.48 10.92 5.55
C ALA A 106 5.33 10.21 4.50
N SER A 107 6.25 9.36 4.96
CA SER A 107 7.05 8.52 4.07
C SER A 107 6.87 7.06 4.47
N VAL A 108 6.73 6.20 3.48
CA VAL A 108 6.64 4.76 3.64
C VAL A 108 7.66 4.07 2.74
N ASP A 109 8.41 3.12 3.31
CA ASP A 109 9.24 2.17 2.58
C ASP A 109 8.68 0.75 2.80
N TYR A 110 7.76 0.33 1.92
CA TYR A 110 7.10 -0.96 2.00
C TYR A 110 7.86 -2.01 1.17
N ARG A 111 8.34 -3.08 1.82
CA ARG A 111 9.25 -4.07 1.20
C ARG A 111 8.72 -5.51 1.26
N PRO A 112 7.64 -5.84 0.55
CA PRO A 112 7.14 -7.21 0.45
C PRO A 112 8.01 -8.06 -0.49
N ALA A 113 7.79 -9.37 -0.50
CA ALA A 113 8.44 -10.29 -1.41
C ALA A 113 7.48 -11.38 -1.89
N VAL A 114 7.71 -11.90 -3.10
CA VAL A 114 7.03 -13.09 -3.63
C VAL A 114 7.99 -14.27 -3.56
N GLU A 115 7.63 -15.28 -2.78
CA GLU A 115 8.37 -16.53 -2.73
C GLU A 115 7.82 -17.52 -3.77
N VAL A 116 8.71 -18.09 -4.56
CA VAL A 116 8.38 -19.11 -5.56
C VAL A 116 8.83 -20.46 -5.03
N HIS A 117 7.90 -21.39 -4.96
CA HIS A 117 8.15 -22.75 -4.47
C HIS A 117 7.77 -23.77 -5.55
N LEU A 118 8.53 -24.85 -5.66
CA LEU A 118 8.20 -26.03 -6.45
C LEU A 118 7.99 -27.19 -5.48
N ALA A 119 6.72 -27.55 -5.24
CA ALA A 119 6.34 -28.33 -4.05
C ALA A 119 6.85 -27.62 -2.78
N ASP A 120 7.60 -28.31 -1.92
CA ASP A 120 8.16 -27.74 -0.69
C ASP A 120 9.57 -27.15 -0.86
N LEU A 121 10.07 -27.08 -2.10
CA LEU A 121 11.42 -26.57 -2.38
C LEU A 121 11.35 -25.08 -2.78
N PRO A 122 12.02 -24.17 -2.04
CA PRO A 122 12.13 -22.77 -2.44
C PRO A 122 12.99 -22.66 -3.70
N VAL A 123 12.44 -22.02 -4.73
CA VAL A 123 13.05 -21.81 -6.05
C VAL A 123 13.68 -20.42 -6.15
N ALA A 124 12.94 -19.39 -5.74
CA ALA A 124 13.39 -18.01 -5.82
C ALA A 124 12.61 -17.12 -4.85
N THR A 125 13.15 -15.96 -4.52
CA THR A 125 12.45 -14.89 -3.78
C THR A 125 12.56 -13.60 -4.57
N VAL A 126 11.42 -13.05 -4.99
CA VAL A 126 11.35 -11.83 -5.78
C VAL A 126 11.01 -10.68 -4.85
N GLY A 127 12.02 -9.90 -4.47
CA GLY A 127 11.83 -8.71 -3.63
C GLY A 127 11.09 -7.60 -4.38
N MET A 128 10.17 -6.94 -3.68
CA MET A 128 9.46 -5.76 -4.15
C MET A 128 9.69 -4.61 -3.17
N ARG A 129 9.65 -3.38 -3.67
CA ARG A 129 9.76 -2.18 -2.85
C ARG A 129 8.84 -1.09 -3.39
N ALA A 130 7.98 -0.56 -2.55
CA ALA A 130 7.21 0.65 -2.82
C ALA A 130 7.68 1.74 -1.86
N LEU A 131 8.37 2.74 -2.40
CA LEU A 131 8.74 3.95 -1.67
C LEU A 131 7.71 5.04 -1.99
N LEU A 132 7.03 5.54 -0.97
CA LEU A 132 5.96 6.52 -1.09
C LEU A 132 6.25 7.73 -0.19
N GLU A 133 6.01 8.91 -0.72
CA GLU A 133 6.09 10.18 0.00
C GLU A 133 4.78 10.93 -0.20
N PHE A 134 4.08 11.23 0.88
CA PHE A 134 2.81 11.93 0.88
C PHE A 134 2.95 13.32 1.46
N GLN A 135 2.31 14.30 0.83
CA GLN A 135 2.04 15.61 1.41
C GLN A 135 0.54 15.76 1.62
N LEU A 136 0.15 15.94 2.89
CA LEU A 136 -1.24 15.99 3.33
C LEU A 136 -1.54 17.40 3.84
N ARG A 137 -2.58 18.05 3.29
CA ARG A 137 -3.01 19.38 3.73
C ARG A 137 -4.50 19.38 4.06
N GLY A 138 -4.89 20.13 5.09
CA GLY A 138 -6.30 20.26 5.51
C GLY A 138 -6.90 18.95 6.01
N LEU A 139 -6.09 18.11 6.65
CA LEU A 139 -6.51 16.81 7.15
C LEU A 139 -7.26 16.97 8.47
N VAL A 140 -8.43 16.34 8.59
CA VAL A 140 -9.20 16.31 9.84
C VAL A 140 -9.41 14.88 10.26
N ALA A 141 -8.90 14.50 11.43
CA ALA A 141 -9.10 13.19 12.01
C ALA A 141 -10.42 13.11 12.79
N VAL A 142 -11.10 11.97 12.68
CA VAL A 142 -12.33 11.66 13.41
C VAL A 142 -12.01 10.61 14.46
N VAL A 143 -12.02 11.02 15.72
CA VAL A 143 -11.75 10.16 16.87
C VAL A 143 -13.06 9.86 17.60
N ALA A 144 -13.31 8.58 17.87
CA ALA A 144 -14.47 8.11 18.61
C ALA A 144 -14.10 6.89 19.43
N ASP A 145 -14.67 6.77 20.64
CA ASP A 145 -14.46 5.65 21.55
C ASP A 145 -12.96 5.31 21.78
N GLY A 146 -12.11 6.34 21.85
CA GLY A 146 -10.67 6.21 22.05
C GLY A 146 -9.86 5.74 20.83
N ALA A 147 -10.48 5.69 19.65
CA ALA A 147 -9.85 5.22 18.42
C ALA A 147 -10.00 6.22 17.26
N LEU A 148 -9.00 6.26 16.39
CA LEU A 148 -9.11 6.93 15.11
C LEU A 148 -10.02 6.08 14.19
N THR A 149 -11.13 6.68 13.74
CA THR A 149 -12.18 5.96 12.99
C THR A 149 -12.28 6.40 11.53
N ALA A 150 -11.90 7.64 11.23
CA ALA A 150 -11.85 8.15 9.86
C ALA A 150 -10.88 9.33 9.73
N LEU A 151 -10.50 9.61 8.49
CA LEU A 151 -9.86 10.84 8.07
C LEU A 151 -10.77 11.57 7.08
N ARG A 152 -10.93 12.87 7.25
CA ARG A 152 -11.50 13.74 6.24
C ARG A 152 -10.36 14.45 5.55
N ALA A 153 -10.22 14.18 4.26
CA ALA A 153 -9.08 14.57 3.47
C ALA A 153 -9.30 15.95 2.85
N GLY A 154 -8.26 16.79 2.92
CA GLY A 154 -8.07 17.92 2.00
C GLY A 154 -7.29 17.46 0.77
N THR A 155 -6.30 18.23 0.34
CA THR A 155 -5.49 17.88 -0.85
C THR A 155 -4.37 16.91 -0.47
N TRP A 156 -4.20 15.85 -1.28
CA TRP A 156 -3.15 14.85 -1.14
C TRP A 156 -2.25 14.90 -2.37
N GLU A 157 -0.95 15.02 -2.16
CA GLU A 157 0.05 14.81 -3.20
C GLU A 157 0.89 13.61 -2.81
N CYS A 158 1.23 12.77 -3.80
CA CYS A 158 2.05 11.58 -3.60
C CYS A 158 3.16 11.56 -4.64
N ALA A 159 4.39 11.32 -4.20
CA ALA A 159 5.49 10.86 -5.04
C ALA A 159 5.78 9.40 -4.69
N GLY A 160 5.76 8.51 -5.69
CA GLY A 160 5.92 7.08 -5.50
C GLY A 160 6.94 6.49 -6.47
N THR A 161 7.76 5.56 -5.98
CA THR A 161 8.60 4.68 -6.80
C THR A 161 8.32 3.23 -6.44
N LEU A 162 8.06 2.41 -7.46
CA LEU A 162 7.81 0.97 -7.35
C LEU A 162 8.95 0.21 -8.03
N GLU A 163 9.55 -0.71 -7.30
CA GLU A 163 10.64 -1.58 -7.76
C GLU A 163 10.27 -3.06 -7.58
N LEU A 164 10.72 -3.89 -8.51
CA LEU A 164 10.59 -5.34 -8.45
C LEU A 164 11.91 -5.99 -8.88
N ALA A 165 12.44 -6.89 -8.07
CA ALA A 165 13.78 -7.47 -8.24
C ALA A 165 14.88 -6.40 -8.45
N GLY A 166 14.75 -5.26 -7.76
CA GLY A 166 15.67 -4.11 -7.88
C GLY A 166 15.53 -3.29 -9.17
N GLN A 167 14.57 -3.63 -10.05
CA GLN A 167 14.26 -2.86 -11.26
C GLN A 167 13.08 -1.92 -10.99
N GLN A 168 13.21 -0.64 -11.34
CA GLN A 168 12.08 0.28 -11.32
C GLN A 168 11.00 -0.16 -12.32
N VAL A 169 9.79 -0.45 -11.81
CA VAL A 169 8.61 -0.83 -12.60
C VAL A 169 7.79 0.41 -12.95
N ALA A 170 7.58 1.28 -11.97
CA ALA A 170 6.80 2.50 -12.13
C ALA A 170 7.35 3.61 -11.23
N ARG A 171 7.15 4.85 -11.67
CA ARG A 171 7.34 6.05 -10.85
C ARG A 171 6.23 7.03 -11.21
N ARG A 172 5.56 7.57 -10.21
CA ARG A 172 4.51 8.58 -10.39
C ARG A 172 4.64 9.67 -9.34
N GLU A 173 4.19 10.85 -9.71
CA GLU A 173 4.06 11.98 -8.81
C GLU A 173 2.82 12.76 -9.21
N GLY A 174 2.04 13.21 -8.22
CA GLY A 174 0.88 14.06 -8.48
C GLY A 174 -0.16 14.05 -7.37
N ALA A 175 -1.25 14.76 -7.64
CA ALA A 175 -2.41 14.78 -6.77
C ALA A 175 -3.09 13.40 -6.74
N VAL A 176 -3.49 12.96 -5.55
CA VAL A 176 -4.26 11.74 -5.35
C VAL A 176 -5.70 12.14 -5.11
N ASP A 177 -6.62 11.62 -5.92
CA ASP A 177 -8.04 11.80 -5.69
C ASP A 177 -8.46 10.95 -4.49
N MET A 178 -8.76 11.62 -3.39
CA MET A 178 -9.13 10.99 -2.13
C MET A 178 -10.61 11.22 -1.86
N PRO A 179 -11.35 10.20 -1.41
CA PRO A 179 -12.70 10.40 -0.90
C PRO A 179 -12.72 11.48 0.19
N ALA A 180 -13.80 12.27 0.24
CA ALA A 180 -13.96 13.33 1.23
C ALA A 180 -13.89 12.83 2.69
N GLU A 181 -14.26 11.57 2.92
CA GLU A 181 -14.08 10.86 4.19
C GLU A 181 -13.58 9.45 3.89
N ILE A 182 -12.44 9.10 4.48
CA ILE A 182 -11.83 7.78 4.41
C ILE A 182 -12.03 7.11 5.76
N ARG A 183 -12.80 6.04 5.77
CA ARG A 183 -13.05 5.25 6.98
C ARG A 183 -12.03 4.13 7.06
N PHE A 184 -11.43 3.97 8.23
CA PHE A 184 -10.56 2.84 8.48
C PHE A 184 -11.40 1.57 8.59
N SER A 185 -10.95 0.51 7.93
CA SER A 185 -11.59 -0.80 7.98
C SER A 185 -11.59 -1.37 9.42
N ARG A 186 -10.55 -1.01 10.19
CA ARG A 186 -10.41 -1.27 11.62
C ARG A 186 -10.04 0.04 12.32
N PRO A 187 -10.81 0.50 13.33
CA PRO A 187 -10.43 1.66 14.12
C PRO A 187 -9.02 1.48 14.72
N ILE A 188 -8.19 2.52 14.63
CA ILE A 188 -6.82 2.49 15.15
C ILE A 188 -6.85 2.96 16.60
N PRO A 189 -6.52 2.10 17.59
CA PRO A 189 -6.50 2.51 18.98
C PRO A 189 -5.40 3.55 19.22
N LEU A 190 -5.78 4.69 19.79
CA LEU A 190 -4.87 5.77 20.16
C LEU A 190 -4.55 5.61 21.65
N ARG A 191 -3.28 5.38 22.00
CA ARG A 191 -2.82 5.14 23.37
C ARG A 191 -1.74 6.13 23.79
#